data_AF-A0AAE1D6W2-F1
#
_entry.id   AF-A0AAE1D6W2-F1
#
_cell.length_a   1.000
_cell.length_b   1.000
_cell.length_c   1.000
_cell.angle_alpha   90.00
_cell.angle_beta   90.00
_cell.angle_gamma   90.00
#
_symmetry.space_group_name_H-M   'P 1'
#
loop_
_entity.id
_entity.type
_entity.pdbx_description
1 polymer ?
#
loop_
_entity_poly.entity_id
_entity_poly.type
_entity_poly.pdbx_seq_one_letter_code
_entity_poly.pdbx_strand_id
1 'polypeptide(L)'
;MAKVRCSLIKSDIEVAYIEFNGTGSNRDSWFDQSRTLSSTWSPSILTDTLNPETSLSGYAYGNARRPFYFYGPHNQSCTNEYFYTWIWDSFTDKCRFEGLAATLQTFPMFFYSTISGPGTLGNPNTYDNADAMAVYVMFTC
;
A
#
# COMPACT_ATOMS: atom_id res chain seq x y z
N MET A 1 23.68 -10.32 -0.35
CA MET A 1 22.88 -9.06 -0.40
C MET A 1 21.48 -9.34 0.13
N ALA A 2 20.76 -8.35 0.66
CA ALA A 2 19.40 -8.56 1.20
C ALA A 2 18.34 -7.84 0.35
N LYS A 3 17.23 -8.52 0.09
CA LYS A 3 16.03 -7.97 -0.58
C LYS A 3 14.80 -8.24 0.28
N VAL A 4 13.83 -7.33 0.24
CA VAL A 4 12.53 -7.53 0.88
C VAL A 4 11.45 -7.42 -0.17
N ARG A 5 10.53 -8.38 -0.25
CA ARG A 5 9.38 -8.32 -1.16
C ARG A 5 8.10 -8.23 -0.35
N CYS A 6 7.30 -7.21 -0.61
CA CYS A 6 5.92 -7.12 -0.16
C CYS A 6 5.01 -7.57 -1.31
N SER A 7 4.21 -8.61 -1.08
CA SER A 7 3.32 -9.20 -2.07
C SER A 7 1.89 -9.17 -1.60
N LEU A 8 0.98 -8.83 -2.49
CA LEU A 8 -0.47 -8.87 -2.29
C LEU A 8 -1.04 -10.04 -3.08
N ILE A 9 -1.85 -10.84 -2.41
CA ILE A 9 -2.32 -12.13 -2.91
C ILE A 9 -3.85 -12.13 -2.95
N LYS A 10 -4.41 -12.49 -4.09
CA LYS A 10 -5.86 -12.67 -4.27
C LYS A 10 -6.12 -14.00 -4.96
N SER A 11 -7.00 -14.82 -4.40
CA SER A 11 -7.29 -16.17 -4.90
C SER A 11 -6.01 -16.99 -5.15
N ASP A 12 -5.08 -16.98 -4.19
CA ASP A 12 -3.77 -17.64 -4.23
C ASP A 12 -2.81 -17.17 -5.35
N ILE A 13 -3.12 -16.06 -6.02
CA ILE A 13 -2.29 -15.46 -7.07
C ILE A 13 -1.73 -14.12 -6.58
N GLU A 14 -0.44 -13.87 -6.80
CA GLU A 14 0.15 -12.56 -6.55
C GLU A 14 -0.39 -11.54 -7.57
N VAL A 15 -1.13 -10.55 -7.06
CA VAL A 15 -1.78 -9.50 -7.88
C VAL A 15 -0.99 -8.20 -7.92
N ALA A 16 -0.19 -7.94 -6.89
CA ALA A 16 0.68 -6.78 -6.84
C ALA A 16 1.89 -7.04 -5.94
N TYR A 17 3.00 -6.35 -6.21
CA TYR A 17 4.19 -6.44 -5.38
C TYR A 17 5.04 -5.17 -5.38
N ILE A 18 5.89 -5.05 -4.37
CA ILE A 18 7.04 -4.14 -4.33
C ILE A 18 8.24 -4.91 -3.81
N GLU A 19 9.34 -4.87 -4.54
CA GLU A 19 10.65 -5.37 -4.12
C GLU A 19 11.54 -4.20 -3.69
N PHE A 20 12.16 -4.33 -2.52
CA PHE A 20 13.01 -3.32 -1.90
C PHE A 20 14.44 -3.82 -1.69
N ASN A 21 15.38 -2.89 -1.70
CA ASN A 21 16.74 -3.10 -1.24
C ASN A 21 16.77 -3.13 0.30
N GLY A 22 16.85 -4.34 0.85
CA GLY A 22 16.93 -4.58 2.29
C GLY A 22 18.33 -4.37 2.88
N THR A 23 19.35 -4.17 2.06
CA THR A 23 20.73 -4.03 2.56
C THR A 23 20.90 -2.74 3.35
N GLY A 24 21.45 -2.84 4.56
CA GLY A 24 21.64 -1.70 5.47
C GLY A 24 20.34 -1.08 5.98
N SER A 25 19.20 -1.77 5.83
CA SER A 25 17.92 -1.38 6.43
C SER A 25 17.74 -2.04 7.80
N ASN A 26 16.72 -1.60 8.54
CA ASN A 26 16.24 -2.25 9.75
C ASN A 26 14.74 -2.55 9.60
N ARG A 27 14.12 -3.14 10.63
CA ARG A 27 12.69 -3.52 10.65
C ARG A 27 11.75 -2.42 10.15
N ASP A 28 12.09 -1.15 10.38
CA ASP A 28 11.19 -0.02 10.17
C ASP A 28 11.59 0.83 8.94
N SER A 29 12.75 0.58 8.31
CA SER A 29 13.32 1.45 7.26
C SER A 29 13.47 0.82 5.87
N TRP A 30 13.12 -0.45 5.70
CA TRP A 30 13.19 -1.12 4.40
C TRP A 30 12.06 -0.73 3.43
N PHE A 31 10.91 -0.32 3.97
CA PHE A 31 9.71 0.03 3.22
C PHE A 31 9.71 1.52 2.89
N ASP A 32 10.55 1.89 1.92
CA ASP A 32 10.76 3.27 1.51
C ASP A 32 10.90 3.34 -0.02
N GLN A 33 10.33 4.37 -0.65
CA GLN A 33 10.39 4.51 -2.11
C GLN A 33 11.84 4.53 -2.63
N SER A 34 12.78 5.18 -1.93
CA SER A 34 14.18 5.25 -2.32
C SER A 34 14.88 3.90 -2.32
N ARG A 35 14.27 2.89 -1.68
CA ARG A 35 14.76 1.51 -1.64
C ARG A 35 14.02 0.62 -2.63
N THR A 36 13.00 1.08 -3.32
CA THR A 36 12.27 0.26 -4.30
C THR A 36 13.17 -0.10 -5.47
N LEU A 37 13.33 -1.41 -5.69
CA LEU A 37 14.07 -1.98 -6.81
C LEU A 37 13.16 -2.26 -8.01
N SER A 38 11.96 -2.80 -7.75
CA SER A 38 10.96 -3.12 -8.77
C SER A 38 9.57 -3.24 -8.14
N SER A 39 8.52 -3.15 -8.97
CA SER A 39 7.14 -3.32 -8.52
C SER A 39 6.22 -3.64 -9.70
N THR A 40 4.99 -4.03 -9.41
CA THR A 40 3.90 -4.08 -10.40
C THR A 40 3.63 -2.71 -11.05
N TRP A 41 3.92 -1.62 -10.36
CA TRP A 41 3.64 -0.23 -10.77
C TRP A 41 4.87 0.50 -11.32
N SER A 42 5.92 -0.22 -11.70
CA SER A 42 7.08 0.38 -12.33
C SER A 42 6.75 0.81 -13.77
N PRO A 43 7.26 1.98 -14.22
CA PRO A 43 8.22 2.85 -13.55
C PRO A 43 7.58 3.87 -12.59
N SER A 44 6.26 4.08 -12.64
CA SER A 44 5.57 5.17 -11.96
C SER A 44 5.92 5.27 -10.48
N ILE A 45 5.87 4.15 -9.74
CA ILE A 45 6.17 4.17 -8.30
C ILE A 45 7.60 4.61 -7.97
N LEU A 46 8.55 4.47 -8.91
CA LEU A 46 9.96 4.81 -8.72
C LEU A 46 10.21 6.31 -8.90
N THR A 47 9.35 6.97 -9.67
CA THR A 47 9.53 8.37 -10.10
C THR A 47 8.42 9.29 -9.61
N ASP A 48 7.40 8.76 -8.94
CA ASP A 48 6.30 9.57 -8.45
C ASP A 48 6.83 10.57 -7.41
N THR A 49 6.62 11.85 -7.68
CA THR A 49 7.04 12.98 -6.84
C THR A 49 5.85 13.72 -6.23
N LEU A 50 4.61 13.29 -6.54
CA LEU A 50 3.39 13.94 -6.06
C LEU A 50 3.05 13.59 -4.60
N ASN A 51 3.95 12.90 -3.90
CA ASN A 51 4.05 12.59 -2.46
C ASN A 51 3.95 11.09 -2.15
N PRO A 52 4.94 10.27 -2.50
CA PRO A 52 5.06 8.88 -2.10
C PRO A 52 5.37 8.79 -0.60
N GLU A 53 4.36 9.03 0.24
CA GLU A 53 4.50 8.74 1.66
C GLU A 53 4.64 7.23 1.83
N THR A 54 5.77 6.82 2.42
CA THR A 54 6.10 5.41 2.66
C THR A 54 6.34 5.18 4.13
N SER A 55 5.54 4.29 4.73
CA SER A 55 5.66 4.01 6.16
C SER A 55 5.05 2.66 6.53
N LEU A 56 5.79 1.86 7.28
CA LEU A 56 5.29 0.62 7.87
C LEU A 56 4.27 0.88 8.98
N SER A 57 4.57 1.83 9.86
CA SER A 57 3.60 2.31 10.87
C SER A 57 2.42 3.02 10.22
N GLY A 58 2.63 3.52 9.00
CA GLY A 58 1.64 4.14 8.15
C GLY A 58 1.11 5.44 8.74
N TYR A 59 -0.17 5.70 8.52
CA TYR A 59 -0.85 6.90 9.01
C TYR A 59 -1.79 6.58 10.17
N ALA A 60 -1.67 7.36 11.25
CA ALA A 60 -2.54 7.28 12.42
C ALA A 60 -2.98 8.68 12.87
N TYR A 61 -4.22 9.05 12.54
CA TYR A 61 -4.84 10.30 12.99
C TYR A 61 -6.30 10.07 13.34
N GLY A 62 -6.71 10.53 14.54
CA GLY A 62 -8.03 10.23 15.09
C GLY A 62 -8.30 8.73 15.10
N ASN A 63 -9.33 8.30 14.39
CA ASN A 63 -9.78 6.91 14.28
C ASN A 63 -9.20 6.14 13.09
N ALA A 64 -8.43 6.80 12.22
CA ALA A 64 -7.79 6.16 11.06
C ALA A 64 -6.54 5.38 11.50
N ARG A 65 -6.41 4.14 11.02
CA ARG A 65 -5.23 3.28 11.24
C ARG A 65 -4.90 2.59 9.93
N ARG A 66 -3.83 3.05 9.28
CA ARG A 66 -3.48 2.64 7.91
C ARG A 66 -2.01 2.23 7.78
N PRO A 67 -1.61 1.04 8.28
CA PRO A 67 -0.23 0.58 8.21
C PRO A 67 0.17 0.17 6.79
N PHE A 68 1.47 -0.07 6.56
CA PHE A 68 2.04 -0.48 5.25
C PHE A 68 1.55 0.40 4.09
N TYR A 69 1.94 1.65 4.14
CA TYR A 69 1.34 2.71 3.36
C TYR A 69 2.29 3.16 2.26
N PHE A 70 1.88 3.04 0.99
CA PHE A 70 2.61 3.55 -0.17
C PHE A 70 1.64 4.36 -1.04
N TYR A 71 1.66 5.67 -0.84
CA TYR A 71 0.48 6.50 -1.05
C TYR A 71 0.83 7.88 -1.62
N GLY A 72 -0.14 8.63 -2.16
CA GLY A 72 0.00 9.99 -2.71
C GLY A 72 -0.36 11.12 -1.71
N PRO A 73 -0.82 12.30 -2.14
CA PRO A 73 -1.16 13.36 -1.19
C PRO A 73 -2.38 12.99 -0.34
N HIS A 74 -2.26 13.09 0.99
CA HIS A 74 -3.38 12.92 1.92
C HIS A 74 -4.30 14.15 1.89
N ASN A 75 -5.53 13.96 1.45
CA ASN A 75 -6.55 15.01 1.42
C ASN A 75 -7.60 14.81 2.52
N GLN A 76 -8.38 15.86 2.79
CA GLN A 76 -9.43 15.79 3.82
C GLN A 76 -10.54 14.79 3.47
N SER A 77 -10.81 14.59 2.17
CA SER A 77 -11.79 13.64 1.63
C SER A 77 -11.16 12.32 1.23
N CYS A 78 -11.82 11.21 1.57
CA CYS A 78 -11.41 9.86 1.16
C CYS A 78 -11.47 9.64 -0.35
N THR A 79 -12.31 10.37 -1.08
CA THR A 79 -12.37 10.25 -2.55
C THR A 79 -11.12 10.74 -3.27
N ASN A 80 -10.29 11.54 -2.59
CA ASN A 80 -9.09 12.16 -3.17
C ASN A 80 -7.82 11.57 -2.54
N GLU A 81 -7.94 10.34 -2.02
CA GLU A 81 -6.90 9.54 -1.42
C GLU A 81 -6.30 8.63 -2.49
N TYR A 82 -5.07 8.92 -2.89
CA TYR A 82 -4.36 8.20 -3.95
C TYR A 82 -3.41 7.19 -3.37
N PHE A 83 -3.36 5.97 -3.90
CA PHE A 83 -2.49 4.92 -3.35
C PHE A 83 -1.99 3.93 -4.39
N TYR A 84 -0.77 3.46 -4.21
CA TYR A 84 -0.31 2.22 -4.83
C TYR A 84 -0.78 1.02 -4.02
N THR A 85 -0.54 1.07 -2.71
CA THR A 85 -1.04 0.09 -1.75
C THR A 85 -1.17 0.70 -0.37
N TRP A 86 -2.10 0.21 0.42
CA TRP A 86 -2.20 0.47 1.84
C TRP A 86 -2.95 -0.65 2.55
N ILE A 87 -2.78 -0.75 3.85
CA ILE A 87 -3.62 -1.59 4.68
C ILE A 87 -4.58 -0.70 5.43
N TRP A 88 -5.83 -1.11 5.48
CA TRP A 88 -6.79 -0.51 6.37
C TRP A 88 -7.12 -1.48 7.49
N ASP A 89 -6.74 -1.11 8.71
CA ASP A 89 -6.76 -1.99 9.90
C ASP A 89 -7.64 -1.43 11.03
N SER A 90 -8.76 -0.78 10.68
CA SER A 90 -9.66 -0.21 11.69
C SER A 90 -11.09 -0.04 11.20
N PHE A 91 -12.04 -0.58 11.96
CA PHE A 91 -13.47 -0.42 11.71
C PHE A 91 -13.96 1.02 11.84
N THR A 92 -13.20 1.89 12.53
CA THR A 92 -13.61 3.26 12.86
C THR A 92 -13.03 4.32 11.93
N ASP A 93 -12.28 3.94 10.89
CA ASP A 93 -11.70 4.91 9.95
C ASP A 93 -12.78 5.69 9.20
N LYS A 94 -12.56 7.00 9.02
CA LYS A 94 -13.50 7.94 8.41
C LYS A 94 -13.96 7.51 7.01
N CYS A 95 -13.09 6.85 6.22
CA CYS A 95 -13.42 6.46 4.85
C CYS A 95 -14.52 5.41 4.74
N ARG A 96 -14.81 4.70 5.84
CA ARG A 96 -15.95 3.79 5.91
C ARG A 96 -17.26 4.59 5.91
N PHE A 97 -17.29 5.65 6.70
CA PHE A 97 -18.48 6.48 6.92
C PHE A 97 -18.76 7.45 5.77
N GLU A 98 -17.78 7.66 4.88
CA GLU A 98 -17.96 8.37 3.60
C GLU A 98 -18.59 7.47 2.51
N GLY A 99 -18.98 6.22 2.83
CA GLY A 99 -19.73 5.34 1.92
C GLY A 99 -18.87 4.63 0.87
N LEU A 100 -17.57 4.94 0.79
CA LEU A 100 -16.63 4.41 -0.22
C LEU A 100 -16.19 2.96 0.05
N ALA A 101 -16.56 2.41 1.22
CA ALA A 101 -16.20 1.07 1.67
C ALA A 101 -17.29 0.43 2.55
N ALA A 102 -18.54 0.91 2.44
CA ALA A 102 -19.63 0.50 3.34
C ALA A 102 -19.96 -1.01 3.29
N THR A 103 -19.60 -1.69 2.21
CA THR A 103 -19.76 -3.15 2.03
C THR A 103 -18.60 -3.97 2.60
N LEU A 104 -17.51 -3.32 3.02
CA LEU A 104 -16.31 -4.02 3.49
C LEU A 104 -16.36 -4.20 5.02
N GLN A 105 -16.43 -5.46 5.46
CA GLN A 105 -16.58 -5.83 6.87
C GLN A 105 -15.44 -6.68 7.42
N THR A 106 -14.45 -7.03 6.61
CA THR A 106 -13.29 -7.84 7.02
C THR A 106 -12.08 -6.93 7.18
N PHE A 107 -11.54 -6.83 8.39
CA PHE A 107 -10.28 -6.15 8.67
C PHE A 107 -9.20 -7.17 9.08
N PRO A 108 -7.93 -6.98 8.70
CA PRO A 108 -7.42 -5.91 7.86
C PRO A 108 -7.85 -6.05 6.39
N MET A 109 -7.88 -4.93 5.66
CA MET A 109 -8.10 -4.87 4.21
C MET A 109 -6.81 -4.46 3.50
N PHE A 110 -6.50 -5.13 2.39
CA PHE A 110 -5.27 -4.92 1.63
C PHE A 110 -5.61 -4.31 0.27
N PHE A 111 -5.70 -2.98 0.16
CA PHE A 111 -6.00 -2.38 -1.13
C PHE A 111 -4.74 -2.22 -1.97
N TYR A 112 -4.94 -2.30 -3.28
CA TYR A 112 -3.91 -2.06 -4.25
C TYR A 112 -4.47 -1.39 -5.50
N SER A 113 -3.63 -0.62 -6.19
CA SER A 113 -3.96 -0.04 -7.48
C SER A 113 -3.96 -1.10 -8.58
N THR A 114 -5.01 -1.14 -9.39
CA THR A 114 -5.14 -2.03 -10.55
C THR A 114 -4.63 -1.39 -11.85
N ILE A 115 -4.23 -0.12 -11.80
CA ILE A 115 -3.67 0.62 -12.93
C ILE A 115 -2.15 0.79 -12.75
N SER A 116 -1.45 1.34 -13.76
CA SER A 116 0.01 1.51 -13.70
C SER A 116 0.49 2.55 -12.67
N GLY A 117 -0.38 3.47 -12.26
CA GLY A 117 -0.12 4.54 -11.28
C GLY A 117 -0.87 4.32 -9.97
N PRO A 118 -0.97 5.36 -9.11
CA PRO A 118 -1.80 5.27 -7.91
C PRO A 118 -3.28 5.26 -8.28
N GLY A 119 -4.04 4.34 -7.68
CA GLY A 119 -5.50 4.32 -7.73
C GLY A 119 -6.10 5.29 -6.72
N THR A 120 -7.43 5.38 -6.64
CA THR A 120 -8.14 6.23 -5.66
C THR A 120 -9.47 5.62 -5.22
N LEU A 121 -9.84 5.79 -3.94
CA LEU A 121 -11.15 5.39 -3.44
C LEU A 121 -12.31 6.11 -4.14
N GLY A 122 -12.06 7.29 -4.73
CA GLY A 122 -13.05 8.02 -5.52
C GLY A 122 -13.39 7.37 -6.86
N ASN A 123 -12.60 6.40 -7.32
CA ASN A 123 -12.84 5.67 -8.56
C ASN A 123 -12.66 4.15 -8.36
N PRO A 124 -13.75 3.39 -8.17
CA PRO A 124 -13.70 1.95 -7.90
C PRO A 124 -13.10 1.12 -9.05
N ASN A 125 -12.89 1.71 -10.24
CA ASN A 125 -12.23 1.03 -11.35
C ASN A 125 -10.70 1.06 -11.27
N THR A 126 -10.13 1.76 -10.27
CA THR A 126 -8.68 1.97 -10.17
C THR A 126 -8.02 1.21 -9.02
N TYR A 127 -8.80 0.49 -8.22
CA TYR A 127 -8.29 -0.30 -7.11
C TYR A 127 -9.07 -1.60 -6.95
N ASP A 128 -8.49 -2.51 -6.20
CA ASP A 128 -9.14 -3.72 -5.71
C ASP A 128 -8.57 -4.10 -4.33
N ASN A 129 -9.18 -5.09 -3.67
CA ASN A 129 -8.70 -5.68 -2.42
C ASN A 129 -8.09 -7.06 -2.67
N ALA A 130 -6.95 -7.30 -2.03
CA ALA A 130 -6.32 -8.60 -1.91
C ALA A 130 -6.81 -9.34 -0.65
N ASP A 131 -6.67 -10.66 -0.65
CA ASP A 131 -7.06 -11.53 0.45
C ASP A 131 -5.96 -11.64 1.52
N ALA A 132 -4.69 -11.45 1.12
CA ALA A 132 -3.55 -11.51 2.02
C ALA A 132 -2.40 -10.59 1.56
N MET A 133 -1.55 -10.24 2.53
CA MET A 133 -0.23 -9.65 2.29
C MET A 133 0.86 -10.56 2.87
N ALA A 134 1.93 -10.77 2.10
CA ALA A 134 3.11 -11.50 2.53
C ALA A 134 4.36 -10.60 2.44
N VAL A 135 5.24 -10.71 3.43
CA VAL A 135 6.54 -10.06 3.44
C VAL A 135 7.63 -11.14 3.41
N TYR A 136 8.40 -11.17 2.33
CA TYR A 136 9.50 -12.10 2.15
C TYR A 136 10.83 -11.37 2.37
N VAL A 137 11.63 -11.86 3.31
CA VAL A 137 13.01 -11.39 3.52
C VAL A 137 13.96 -12.40 2.87
N MET A 138 14.70 -11.96 1.86
CA MET A 138 15.53 -12.82 1.01
C MET A 138 17.00 -12.45 1.17
N PHE A 139 17.85 -13.45 1.40
CA PHE A 139 19.30 -13.30 1.44
C PHE A 139 19.91 -14.01 0.24
N THR A 140 20.70 -13.28 -0.55
CA THR A 140 21.55 -13.92 -1.57
C THR A 140 22.89 -14.24 -0.93
N CYS A 141 23.27 -15.52 -1.02
CA CYS A 141 24.60 -16.01 -0.74
C CYS A 141 25.62 -15.45 -1.73
#